data_AF-A0A7M7H407-F1
#
_entry.id   AF-A0A7M7H407-F1
#
_cell.length_a   1.000
_cell.length_b   1.000
_cell.length_c   1.000
_cell.angle_alpha   90.00
_cell.angle_beta   90.00
_cell.angle_gamma   90.00
#
_symmetry.space_group_name_H-M   'P 1'
#
loop_
_entity.id
_entity.type
_entity.pdbx_description
1 polymer ?
#
loop_
_entity_poly.entity_id
_entity_poly.type
_entity_poly.pdbx_seq_one_letter_code
_entity_poly.pdbx_strand_id
1 'polypeptide(L)'
;MQNTINEFIKDGTYRIAVMKDTSFVDIFKHGNSSLMKKLQSFMLTNEELPQYVATTVEMVCSGGKIVLFMDEYSVRSNISNPSCELEAFDRGQLINMGFTFVKHSPYVGFFNYYFQRLRSYGVLQVLRKRYERGINDFETSYEIMPLVGTLAIFFILIVGILLSILIMAFENIYFYVNLRRHEFAKSRTNYWKSLIRPEF
;
A
#
# COMPACT_ATOMS: atom_id res chain seq x y z
N MET A 1 -4.57 4.45 -1.37
CA MET A 1 -3.84 4.26 -2.63
C MET A 1 -4.48 5.13 -3.68
N GLN A 2 -3.72 6.11 -4.17
CA GLN A 2 -4.15 7.12 -5.15
C GLN A 2 -3.37 6.80 -6.43
N ASN A 3 -3.83 5.83 -7.22
CA ASN A 3 -3.00 5.19 -8.26
C ASN A 3 -2.95 5.99 -9.58
N THR A 4 -3.62 7.14 -9.66
CA THR A 4 -3.62 7.95 -10.88
C THR A 4 -3.31 9.42 -10.58
N ILE A 5 -2.49 10.05 -11.45
CA ILE A 5 -2.16 11.49 -11.43
C ILE A 5 -3.42 12.37 -11.31
N ASN A 6 -4.55 11.95 -11.88
CA ASN A 6 -5.82 12.67 -11.80
C ASN A 6 -6.40 12.71 -10.37
N GLU A 7 -6.22 11.64 -9.59
CA GLU A 7 -6.68 11.59 -8.20
C GLU A 7 -5.77 12.45 -7.31
N PHE A 8 -4.46 12.44 -7.56
CA PHE A 8 -3.50 13.37 -6.95
C PHE A 8 -3.89 14.84 -7.18
N ILE A 9 -4.20 15.19 -8.44
CA ILE A 9 -4.64 16.54 -8.82
C ILE A 9 -5.97 16.93 -8.13
N LYS A 10 -6.83 15.95 -7.84
CA LYS A 10 -8.14 16.17 -7.20
C LYS A 10 -7.99 16.39 -5.69
N ASP A 11 -7.05 15.69 -5.06
CA ASP A 11 -6.76 15.84 -3.64
C ASP A 11 -6.14 17.22 -3.34
N GLY A 12 -5.23 17.69 -4.21
CA GLY A 12 -4.70 19.06 -4.18
C GLY A 12 -3.89 19.41 -2.94
N THR A 13 -3.74 18.48 -1.98
CA THR A 13 -2.96 18.69 -0.75
C THR A 13 -1.49 18.35 -0.90
N TYR A 14 -1.12 17.70 -2.01
CA TYR A 14 0.24 17.29 -2.29
C TYR A 14 0.98 18.33 -3.15
N ARG A 15 2.26 18.52 -2.83
CA ARG A 15 3.21 19.34 -3.60
C ARG A 15 4.15 18.47 -4.41
N ILE A 16 4.65 18.97 -5.52
CA ILE A 16 5.56 18.25 -6.42
C ILE A 16 6.98 18.78 -6.21
N ALA A 17 7.88 17.88 -5.85
CA ALA A 17 9.32 18.14 -5.80
C ALA A 17 9.96 17.68 -7.11
N VAL A 18 10.79 18.55 -7.68
CA VAL A 18 11.60 18.28 -8.86
C VAL A 18 13.04 18.64 -8.53
N MET A 19 14.02 17.93 -9.09
CA MET A 19 15.41 18.27 -8.84
C MET A 19 15.78 19.58 -9.54
N LYS A 20 16.40 20.49 -8.81
CA LYS A 20 16.80 21.82 -9.29
C LYS A 20 17.77 21.71 -10.47
N ASP A 21 17.70 22.67 -11.40
CA ASP A 21 18.58 22.79 -12.57
C ASP A 21 18.60 21.55 -13.49
N THR A 22 17.48 20.82 -13.54
CA THR A 22 17.29 19.67 -14.43
C THR A 22 16.29 19.96 -15.54
N SER A 23 16.33 19.13 -16.59
CA SER A 23 15.36 19.15 -17.68
C SER A 23 13.92 18.95 -17.20
N PHE A 24 13.71 18.32 -16.05
CA PHE A 24 12.39 18.17 -15.46
C PHE A 24 11.76 19.51 -15.11
N VAL A 25 12.54 20.44 -14.54
CA VAL A 25 12.06 21.80 -14.23
C VAL A 25 11.60 22.51 -15.51
N ASP A 26 12.35 22.35 -16.60
CA ASP A 26 12.01 22.96 -17.88
C ASP A 26 10.73 22.38 -18.50
N ILE A 27 10.47 21.09 -18.33
CA ILE A 27 9.22 20.44 -18.78
C ILE A 27 8.00 21.10 -18.13
N PHE A 28 8.07 21.40 -16.84
CA PHE A 28 6.99 22.07 -16.14
C PHE A 28 6.89 23.57 -16.46
N LYS A 29 8.03 24.25 -16.66
CA LYS A 29 8.04 25.69 -17.01
C LYS A 29 7.50 25.97 -18.41
N HIS A 30 7.81 25.10 -19.38
CA HIS A 30 7.45 25.30 -20.79
C HIS A 30 6.27 24.42 -21.25
N GLY A 31 5.70 23.62 -20.35
CA GLY A 31 4.59 22.72 -20.65
C GLY A 31 3.30 23.48 -20.98
N ASN A 32 2.83 23.40 -22.23
CA ASN A 32 1.65 24.14 -22.70
C ASN A 32 0.31 23.43 -22.46
N SER A 33 0.30 22.18 -22.01
CA SER A 33 -0.96 21.47 -21.77
C SER A 33 -1.66 21.97 -20.50
N SER A 34 -3.00 21.89 -20.48
CA SER A 34 -3.81 22.27 -19.32
C SER A 34 -3.42 21.50 -18.06
N LEU A 35 -3.08 20.22 -18.21
CA LEU A 35 -2.58 19.36 -17.15
C LEU A 35 -1.24 19.88 -16.61
N MET A 36 -0.30 20.26 -17.48
CA MET A 36 1.03 20.67 -17.03
C MET A 36 1.02 22.02 -16.32
N LYS A 37 0.17 22.96 -16.77
CA LYS A 37 -0.07 24.22 -16.04
C LYS A 37 -0.64 23.97 -14.64
N LYS A 38 -1.50 22.97 -14.49
CA LYS A 38 -2.06 22.58 -13.19
C LYS A 38 -1.04 21.87 -12.30
N LEU A 39 -0.17 21.02 -12.87
CA LEU A 39 0.93 20.43 -12.10
C LEU A 39 1.98 21.47 -11.71
N GLN A 40 2.26 22.45 -12.57
CA GLN A 40 3.16 23.55 -12.28
C GLN A 40 2.71 24.34 -11.05
N SER A 41 1.39 24.56 -10.85
CA SER A 41 0.89 25.23 -9.65
C SER A 41 1.08 24.44 -8.36
N PHE A 42 1.30 23.13 -8.44
CA PHE A 42 1.60 22.27 -7.29
C PHE A 42 3.10 22.09 -7.05
N MET A 43 3.96 22.59 -7.94
CA MET A 43 5.41 22.47 -7.80
C MET A 43 5.92 23.33 -6.63
N LEU A 44 6.91 22.82 -5.90
CA LEU A 44 7.67 23.61 -4.93
C LEU A 44 8.33 24.83 -5.59
N THR A 45 8.54 25.88 -4.80
CA THR A 45 9.23 27.07 -5.30
C THR A 45 10.69 26.76 -5.65
N ASN A 46 11.29 27.49 -6.58
CA ASN A 46 12.66 27.21 -7.06
C ASN A 46 13.73 27.21 -5.94
N GLU A 47 13.44 27.88 -4.82
CA GLU A 47 14.31 27.97 -3.65
C GLU A 47 14.22 26.73 -2.76
N GLU A 48 13.06 26.06 -2.73
CA GLU A 48 12.79 24.84 -1.97
C GLU A 48 13.13 23.57 -2.77
N LEU A 49 13.47 23.69 -4.05
CA LEU A 49 13.79 22.53 -4.90
C LEU A 49 15.13 21.92 -4.47
N PRO A 50 15.16 20.60 -4.19
CA PRO A 50 16.37 19.92 -3.80
C PRO A 50 17.35 19.77 -4.97
N GLN A 51 18.64 19.77 -4.65
CA GLN A 51 19.71 19.62 -5.64
C GLN A 51 20.18 18.17 -5.80
N TYR A 52 19.97 17.33 -4.77
CA TYR A 52 20.45 15.95 -4.74
C TYR A 52 19.30 14.95 -4.62
N VAL A 53 19.46 13.76 -5.22
CA VAL A 53 18.45 12.69 -5.19
C VAL A 53 18.17 12.25 -3.75
N ALA A 54 19.22 12.05 -2.93
CA ALA A 54 19.09 11.62 -1.54
C ALA A 54 18.25 12.60 -0.69
N THR A 55 18.55 13.91 -0.76
CA THR A 55 17.78 14.94 -0.04
C THR A 55 16.32 15.01 -0.49
N THR A 56 16.08 14.70 -1.78
CA THR A 56 14.73 14.73 -2.33
C THR A 56 13.89 13.57 -1.80
N VAL A 57 14.48 12.38 -1.69
CA VAL A 57 13.80 11.21 -1.15
C VAL A 57 13.58 11.34 0.35
N GLU A 58 14.56 11.89 1.08
CA GLU A 58 14.38 12.18 2.51
C GLU A 58 13.22 13.17 2.75
N MET A 59 13.07 14.19 1.88
CA MET A 59 11.96 15.14 1.92
C MET A 59 10.59 14.49 1.68
N VAL A 60 10.53 13.45 0.84
CA VAL A 60 9.30 12.63 0.67
C VAL A 60 9.06 11.79 1.92
N CYS A 61 10.11 11.17 2.47
CA CYS A 61 10.02 10.32 3.65
C CYS A 61 9.78 11.07 4.96
N SER A 62 10.05 12.37 5.03
CA SER A 62 9.89 13.18 6.26
C SER A 62 8.42 13.47 6.64
N GLY A 63 7.45 12.81 5.98
CA GLY A 63 6.02 12.93 6.27
C GLY A 63 5.34 14.15 5.64
N GLY A 64 6.04 14.87 4.76
CA GLY A 64 5.44 15.91 3.94
C GLY A 64 4.52 15.30 2.88
N LYS A 65 3.40 15.97 2.56
CA LYS A 65 2.58 15.64 1.38
C LYS A 65 3.32 16.07 0.11
N ILE A 66 4.40 15.37 -0.21
CA ILE A 66 5.32 15.70 -1.28
C ILE A 66 5.46 14.49 -2.20
N VAL A 67 5.34 14.72 -3.50
CA VAL A 67 5.56 13.73 -4.54
C VAL A 67 6.79 14.12 -5.33
N LEU A 68 7.69 13.15 -5.50
CA LEU A 68 8.88 13.32 -6.32
C LEU A 68 8.55 13.03 -7.79
N PHE A 69 8.84 13.98 -8.67
CA PHE A 69 8.83 13.75 -10.12
C PHE A 69 10.25 13.48 -10.62
N MET A 70 10.58 12.20 -10.77
CA MET A 70 11.88 11.71 -11.24
C MET A 70 11.69 10.34 -11.91
N ASP A 71 12.65 9.89 -12.71
CA ASP A 71 12.64 8.53 -13.22
C ASP A 71 12.95 7.51 -12.11
N GLU A 72 12.22 6.39 -12.14
CA GLU A 72 12.33 5.32 -11.16
C GLU A 72 13.77 4.75 -11.08
N TYR A 73 14.44 4.65 -12.23
CA TYR A 73 15.79 4.10 -12.31
C TYR A 73 16.79 4.95 -11.54
N SER A 74 16.75 6.28 -11.67
CA SER A 74 17.61 7.20 -10.92
C SER A 74 17.35 7.13 -9.41
N VAL A 75 16.10 7.00 -8.98
CA VAL A 75 15.80 6.85 -7.54
C VAL A 75 16.39 5.55 -7.00
N ARG A 76 16.11 4.43 -7.67
CA ARG A 76 16.51 3.10 -7.18
C ARG A 76 18.01 2.85 -7.28
N SER A 77 18.68 3.41 -8.29
CA SER A 77 20.14 3.28 -8.43
C SER A 77 20.95 4.10 -7.44
N ASN A 78 20.42 5.23 -6.97
CA ASN A 78 21.15 6.14 -6.05
C ASN A 78 20.84 5.88 -4.58
N ILE A 79 19.73 5.20 -4.27
CA ILE A 79 19.28 4.98 -2.89
C ILE A 79 19.02 3.50 -2.70
N SER A 80 19.85 2.87 -1.86
CA SER A 80 19.77 1.44 -1.57
C SER A 80 18.88 1.11 -0.38
N ASN A 81 18.58 2.06 0.51
CA ASN A 81 17.71 1.89 1.68
C ASN A 81 17.09 3.23 2.10
N PRO A 82 15.95 3.65 1.49
CA PRO A 82 15.22 4.84 1.94
C PRO A 82 14.60 4.61 3.31
N SER A 83 14.39 5.69 4.07
CA SER A 83 13.74 5.63 5.40
C SER A 83 12.23 5.34 5.35
N CYS A 84 11.65 5.30 4.15
CA CYS A 84 10.23 5.02 3.92
C CYS A 84 10.04 4.17 2.66
N GLU A 85 8.87 3.54 2.54
CA GLU A 85 8.47 2.83 1.33
C GLU A 85 8.07 3.84 0.24
N LEU A 86 8.67 3.70 -0.93
CA LEU A 86 8.43 4.56 -2.08
C LEU A 86 7.67 3.78 -3.14
N GLU A 87 6.49 4.28 -3.51
CA GLU A 87 5.71 3.73 -4.61
C GLU A 87 5.76 4.65 -5.83
N ALA A 88 6.03 4.05 -7.00
CA ALA A 88 5.96 4.76 -8.27
C ALA A 88 4.52 4.77 -8.81
N PHE A 89 4.13 5.84 -9.50
CA PHE A 89 2.83 5.89 -10.17
C PHE A 89 2.82 4.97 -11.40
N ASP A 90 1.73 4.20 -11.57
CA ASP A 90 1.54 3.25 -12.68
C ASP A 90 1.67 3.88 -14.09
N ARG A 91 1.39 5.19 -14.21
CA ARG A 91 1.49 5.92 -15.49
C ARG A 91 2.44 7.11 -15.38
N GLY A 92 3.73 6.84 -15.55
CA GLY A 92 4.76 7.86 -15.72
C GLY A 92 4.82 8.45 -17.12
N GLN A 93 5.49 9.59 -17.26
CA GLN A 93 5.88 10.12 -18.56
C GLN A 93 7.07 9.33 -19.10
N LEU A 94 7.02 8.95 -20.37
CA LEU A 94 8.14 8.30 -21.04
C LEU A 94 9.29 9.29 -21.21
N ILE A 95 10.38 9.04 -20.49
CA ILE A 95 11.64 9.76 -20.62
C ILE A 95 12.58 8.91 -21.48
N ASN A 96 13.07 9.48 -22.57
CA ASN A 96 14.03 8.81 -23.45
C ASN A 96 15.43 9.37 -23.20
N MET A 97 16.38 8.48 -22.97
CA MET A 97 17.80 8.82 -22.92
C MET A 97 18.44 8.60 -24.29
N GLY A 98 19.41 9.44 -24.64
CA GLY A 98 20.14 9.35 -25.91
C GLY A 98 21.56 9.89 -25.79
N PHE A 99 22.41 9.47 -26.72
CA PHE A 99 23.76 10.00 -26.82
C PHE A 99 23.74 11.40 -27.45
N THR A 100 24.39 12.36 -26.80
CA THR A 100 24.55 13.73 -27.29
C THR A 100 25.90 13.88 -27.96
N PHE A 101 25.92 14.55 -29.11
CA PHE A 101 27.14 14.87 -29.86
C PHE A 101 27.23 16.37 -30.12
N VAL A 102 28.45 16.88 -30.34
CA VAL A 102 28.67 18.25 -30.80
C VAL A 102 27.98 18.46 -32.15
N LYS A 103 27.47 19.67 -32.39
CA LYS A 103 26.78 20.04 -33.62
C LYS A 103 27.66 19.73 -34.84
N HIS A 104 27.09 19.08 -35.85
CA HIS A 104 27.77 18.61 -37.08
C HIS A 104 28.91 17.61 -36.85
N SER A 105 28.90 16.86 -35.74
CA SER A 105 29.86 15.78 -35.53
C SER A 105 29.72 14.69 -36.61
N PRO A 106 30.81 14.29 -37.28
CA PRO A 106 30.78 13.22 -38.29
C PRO A 106 30.47 11.84 -37.67
N TYR A 107 30.61 11.70 -36.34
CA TYR A 107 30.40 10.44 -35.64
C TYR A 107 28.92 10.09 -35.40
N VAL A 108 28.01 11.05 -35.58
CA VAL A 108 26.57 10.86 -35.31
C VAL A 108 26.01 9.69 -36.12
N GLY A 109 26.34 9.62 -37.42
CA GLY A 109 25.87 8.55 -38.30
C GLY A 109 26.40 7.17 -37.89
N PHE A 110 27.69 7.10 -37.56
CA PHE A 110 28.35 5.88 -37.10
C PHE A 110 27.69 5.35 -35.81
N PHE A 111 27.59 6.18 -34.78
CA PHE A 111 27.00 5.76 -33.51
C PHE A 111 25.52 5.41 -33.64
N ASN A 112 24.75 6.17 -34.43
CA ASN A 112 23.34 5.88 -34.63
C ASN A 112 23.12 4.51 -35.29
N TYR A 113 23.93 4.16 -36.30
CA TYR A 113 23.86 2.86 -36.96
C TYR A 113 24.11 1.70 -35.98
N TYR A 114 25.20 1.76 -35.21
CA TYR A 114 25.52 0.69 -34.26
C TYR A 114 24.55 0.64 -33.07
N PHE A 115 24.08 1.79 -32.60
CA PHE A 115 23.11 1.85 -31.51
C PHE A 115 21.78 1.21 -31.91
N GLN A 116 21.30 1.48 -33.14
CA GLN A 116 20.11 0.81 -33.68
C GLN A 116 20.31 -0.70 -33.80
N ARG A 117 21.50 -1.14 -34.20
CA ARG A 117 21.85 -2.57 -34.31
C ARG A 117 21.91 -3.27 -32.94
N LEU A 118 22.49 -2.62 -31.94
CA LEU A 118 22.48 -3.11 -30.55
C LEU A 118 21.05 -3.22 -30.00
N ARG A 119 20.19 -2.26 -30.35
CA ARG A 119 18.77 -2.29 -29.99
C ARG A 119 18.03 -3.42 -30.70
N SER A 120 18.23 -3.61 -32.01
CA SER A 120 17.53 -4.65 -32.78
C SER A 120 17.95 -6.06 -32.38
N TYR A 121 19.21 -6.25 -31.98
CA TYR A 121 19.70 -7.51 -31.41
C TYR A 121 19.31 -7.73 -29.95
N GLY A 122 18.63 -6.78 -29.30
CA GLY A 122 18.21 -6.89 -27.91
C GLY A 122 19.35 -6.78 -26.89
N VAL A 123 20.57 -6.40 -27.30
CA VAL A 123 21.73 -6.29 -26.41
C VAL A 123 21.47 -5.28 -25.29
N LEU A 124 20.79 -4.18 -25.61
CA LEU A 124 20.40 -3.16 -24.63
C LEU A 124 19.45 -3.73 -23.55
N GLN A 125 18.55 -4.65 -23.92
CA GLN A 125 17.64 -5.28 -22.95
C GLN A 125 18.39 -6.22 -22.00
N VAL A 126 19.37 -6.95 -22.52
CA VAL A 126 20.22 -7.84 -21.72
C VAL A 126 21.07 -7.02 -20.74
N LEU A 127 21.68 -5.92 -21.22
CA LEU A 127 22.45 -5.02 -20.36
C LEU A 127 21.56 -4.43 -19.27
N ARG A 128 20.39 -3.90 -19.64
CA ARG A 128 19.40 -3.36 -18.69
C ARG A 128 19.06 -4.38 -17.60
N LYS A 129 18.66 -5.59 -17.98
CA LYS A 129 18.30 -6.66 -17.02
C LYS A 129 19.46 -7.07 -16.10
N ARG A 130 20.70 -7.01 -16.59
CA ARG A 130 21.89 -7.33 -15.80
C ARG A 130 22.16 -6.27 -14.72
N TYR A 131 22.06 -4.99 -15.07
CA TYR A 131 22.32 -3.91 -14.12
C TYR A 131 21.14 -3.64 -13.18
N GLU A 132 19.89 -3.81 -13.64
CA GLU A 132 18.71 -3.71 -12.77
C GLU A 132 18.66 -4.82 -11.71
N ARG A 133 19.15 -6.04 -12.00
CA ARG A 133 19.21 -7.11 -11.00
C ARG A 133 20.07 -6.78 -9.78
N GLY A 134 21.09 -5.93 -9.92
CA GLY A 134 21.89 -5.47 -8.79
C GLY A 134 21.19 -4.41 -7.92
N ILE A 135 20.06 -3.87 -8.38
CA ILE A 135 19.28 -2.81 -7.73
C ILE A 135 18.01 -3.39 -7.04
N ASN A 136 17.75 -4.69 -7.18
CA ASN A 136 16.52 -5.36 -6.75
C ASN A 136 16.61 -6.07 -5.39
N ASP A 137 17.31 -5.51 -4.40
CA ASP A 137 17.23 -5.99 -3.00
C ASP A 137 16.29 -5.14 -2.14
N PHE A 138 15.34 -4.44 -2.77
CA PHE A 138 14.12 -4.09 -2.06
C PHE A 138 13.24 -5.32 -2.09
N GLU A 139 13.39 -6.16 -1.06
CA GLU A 139 12.38 -7.15 -0.72
C GLU A 139 11.03 -6.46 -0.88
N THR A 140 10.22 -6.98 -1.81
CA THR A 140 8.77 -6.88 -1.68
C THR A 140 8.47 -7.47 -0.31
N SER A 141 8.45 -6.61 0.72
CA SER A 141 7.88 -6.93 2.00
C SER A 141 6.43 -7.16 1.71
N TYR A 142 6.08 -8.39 1.33
CA TYR A 142 4.72 -8.88 1.40
C TYR A 142 4.27 -8.48 2.80
N GLU A 143 3.39 -7.46 2.89
CA GLU A 143 2.80 -7.04 4.15
C GLU A 143 2.24 -8.31 4.78
N ILE A 144 2.94 -8.82 5.78
CA ILE A 144 2.48 -9.94 6.58
C ILE A 144 1.20 -9.41 7.21
N MET A 145 0.06 -9.87 6.67
CA MET A 145 -1.26 -9.36 6.99
C MET A 145 -1.35 -9.12 8.50
N PRO A 146 -1.39 -7.85 8.95
CA PRO A 146 -1.15 -7.52 10.34
C PRO A 146 -2.20 -8.24 11.19
N LEU A 147 -1.78 -8.84 12.31
CA LEU A 147 -2.64 -9.58 13.25
C LEU A 147 -3.83 -8.73 13.77
N VAL A 148 -3.77 -7.42 13.57
CA VAL A 148 -4.87 -6.47 13.82
C VAL A 148 -6.07 -6.72 12.90
N GLY A 149 -5.85 -7.16 11.66
CA GLY A 149 -6.92 -7.50 10.72
C GLY A 149 -7.65 -8.81 11.07
N THR A 150 -6.98 -9.74 11.75
CA THR A 150 -7.58 -11.02 12.17
C THR A 150 -8.28 -10.94 13.53
N LEU A 151 -8.06 -9.87 14.29
CA LEU A 151 -8.65 -9.62 15.60
C LEU A 151 -10.18 -9.63 15.58
N ALA A 152 -10.80 -9.13 14.51
CA ALA A 152 -12.26 -9.14 14.34
C ALA A 152 -12.83 -10.57 14.29
N ILE A 153 -12.12 -11.50 13.63
CA ILE A 153 -12.54 -12.90 13.50
C ILE A 153 -12.46 -13.60 14.86
N PHE A 154 -11.37 -13.37 15.61
CA PHE A 154 -11.21 -13.88 16.97
C PHE A 154 -12.29 -13.32 17.92
N PHE A 155 -12.66 -12.05 17.77
CA PHE A 155 -13.68 -11.43 18.60
C PHE A 155 -15.05 -12.07 18.39
N ILE A 156 -15.46 -12.28 17.13
CA ILE A 156 -16.72 -12.97 16.79
C ILE A 156 -16.73 -14.39 17.37
N LEU A 157 -15.60 -15.10 17.30
CA LEU A 157 -15.46 -16.46 17.81
C LEU A 157 -15.60 -16.51 19.34
N ILE A 158 -14.95 -15.61 20.07
CA ILE A 158 -15.07 -15.50 21.53
C ILE A 158 -16.50 -15.18 21.95
N VAL A 159 -17.15 -14.22 21.27
CA VAL A 159 -18.55 -13.88 21.55
C VAL A 159 -19.47 -15.07 21.31
N GLY A 160 -19.27 -15.82 20.22
CA GLY A 160 -20.03 -17.04 19.92
C GLY A 160 -19.88 -18.11 20.99
N ILE A 161 -18.67 -18.33 21.50
CA ILE A 161 -18.39 -19.28 22.59
C ILE A 161 -19.12 -18.84 23.88
N LEU A 162 -19.03 -17.56 24.25
CA LEU A 162 -19.70 -17.04 25.44
C LEU A 162 -21.22 -17.17 25.35
N LEU A 163 -21.80 -16.89 24.18
CA LEU A 163 -23.24 -17.06 23.93
C LEU A 163 -23.68 -18.51 24.07
N SER A 164 -22.90 -19.45 23.52
CA SER A 164 -23.17 -20.88 23.64
C SER A 164 -23.13 -21.36 25.09
N ILE A 165 -22.13 -20.92 25.87
CA ILE A 165 -22.02 -21.24 27.30
C ILE A 165 -23.21 -20.67 28.08
N LEU A 166 -23.65 -19.44 27.78
CA LEU A 166 -24.82 -18.84 28.43
C LEU A 166 -26.09 -19.64 28.15
N ILE A 167 -26.35 -20.01 26.90
CA ILE A 167 -27.52 -20.81 26.52
C ILE A 167 -27.51 -22.14 27.28
N MET A 168 -26.37 -22.84 27.30
CA MET A 168 -26.23 -24.11 28.00
C MET A 168 -26.42 -23.97 29.52
N ALA A 169 -25.93 -22.87 30.13
CA ALA A 169 -26.17 -22.59 31.54
C ALA A 169 -27.65 -22.34 31.85
N PHE A 170 -28.35 -21.58 30.99
CA PHE A 170 -29.79 -21.34 31.13
C PHE A 170 -30.61 -22.62 31.01
N GLU A 171 -30.32 -23.47 30.02
CA GLU A 171 -30.98 -24.76 29.86
C GLU A 171 -30.75 -25.66 31.06
N ASN A 172 -29.51 -25.71 31.59
CA ASN A 172 -29.20 -26.54 32.74
C ASN A 172 -29.90 -26.03 34.02
N ILE A 173 -29.97 -24.72 34.24
CA ILE A 173 -30.73 -24.13 35.36
C ILE A 173 -32.22 -24.41 35.20
N TYR A 174 -32.78 -24.23 34.01
CA TYR A 174 -34.19 -24.50 33.74
C TYR A 174 -34.52 -25.98 33.96
N PHE A 175 -33.68 -26.88 33.45
CA PHE A 175 -33.80 -28.31 33.67
C PHE A 175 -33.69 -28.65 35.15
N TYR A 176 -32.71 -28.12 35.88
CA TYR A 176 -32.53 -28.39 37.30
C TYR A 176 -33.70 -27.90 38.16
N VAL A 177 -34.23 -26.70 37.86
CA VAL A 177 -35.42 -26.16 38.52
C VAL A 177 -36.66 -26.99 38.19
N ASN A 178 -36.84 -27.37 36.92
CA ASN A 178 -37.99 -28.18 36.49
C ASN A 178 -37.94 -29.60 37.07
N LEU A 179 -36.75 -30.22 37.15
CA LEU A 179 -36.54 -31.52 37.78
C LEU A 179 -36.84 -31.46 39.29
N ARG A 180 -36.34 -30.43 39.99
CA ARG A 180 -36.73 -30.17 41.40
C ARG A 180 -38.25 -29.98 41.52
N ARG A 181 -38.88 -29.27 40.59
CA ARG A 181 -40.35 -29.09 40.59
C ARG A 181 -41.08 -30.43 40.43
N HIS A 182 -40.58 -31.33 39.58
CA HIS A 182 -41.14 -32.68 39.41
C HIS A 182 -40.90 -33.59 40.64
N GLU A 183 -39.74 -33.51 41.30
CA GLU A 183 -39.50 -34.23 42.57
C GLU A 183 -40.42 -33.73 43.70
N PHE A 184 -40.60 -32.41 43.83
CA PHE A 184 -41.55 -31.84 44.80
C PHE A 184 -43.02 -32.13 44.46
N ALA A 185 -43.38 -32.22 43.18
CA ALA A 185 -44.72 -32.62 42.75
C ALA A 185 -45.00 -34.12 43.04
N LYS A 186 -44.01 -34.99 42.85
CA LYS A 186 -44.08 -36.43 43.17
C LYS A 186 -44.08 -36.70 44.69
N SER A 187 -43.38 -35.88 45.47
CA SER A 187 -43.44 -35.93 46.94
C SER A 187 -44.83 -35.55 47.46
N ARG A 188 -45.45 -34.49 46.91
CA ARG A 188 -46.80 -34.06 47.31
C ARG A 188 -47.88 -35.11 47.02
N THR A 189 -47.82 -35.79 45.87
CA THR A 189 -48.81 -36.84 45.52
C THR A 189 -48.68 -38.10 46.38
N ASN A 190 -47.47 -38.41 46.88
CA ASN A 190 -47.26 -39.55 47.78
C ASN A 190 -47.77 -39.30 49.21
N TYR A 191 -47.73 -38.05 49.70
CA TYR A 191 -48.30 -37.69 51.03
C TYR A 191 -49.83 -37.82 51.09
N TRP A 192 -50.54 -37.50 50.00
CA TRP A 192 -52.00 -37.64 49.97
C TRP A 192 -52.46 -39.09 49.77
N LYS A 193 -51.61 -39.96 49.20
CA LYS A 193 -51.93 -41.38 48.98
C LYS A 193 -51.91 -42.21 50.27
N SER A 194 -51.22 -41.75 51.32
CA SER A 194 -51.22 -42.38 52.65
C SER A 194 -52.35 -41.89 53.57
N LEU A 195 -53.05 -40.81 53.23
CA LEU A 195 -54.13 -40.24 54.04
C LEU A 195 -55.55 -40.65 53.60
N ILE A 196 -55.71 -41.32 52.46
CA ILE A 196 -57.01 -41.76 51.91
C ILE A 196 -57.13 -43.29 51.98
N ARG A 197 -56.56 -43.93 53.02
CA ARG A 197 -56.89 -45.33 53.33
C ARG A 197 -57.80 -45.33 54.56
N PRO A 198 -59.13 -45.40 54.41
CA PRO A 198 -60.00 -45.64 55.54
C PRO A 198 -59.71 -47.04 56.09
N GLU A 199 -59.31 -47.13 57.35
CA GLU A 199 -59.54 -48.34 58.13
C GLU A 199 -61.05 -48.43 58.35
N PHE A 200 -61.71 -49.32 57.60
CA PHE A 200 -62.85 -50.15 58.02
C PHE A 200 -63.21 -51.11 56.88
#